data_AF-A0A8T7D8L2-F1
#
_entry.id   AF-A0A8T7D8L2-F1
#
_cell.length_a   1.000
_cell.length_b   1.000
_cell.length_c   1.000
_cell.angle_alpha   90.00
_cell.angle_beta   90.00
_cell.angle_gamma   90.00
#
_symmetry.space_group_name_H-M   'P 1'
#
loop_
_entity.id
_entity.type
_entity.pdbx_description
1 polymer ?
#
loop_
_entity_poly.entity_id
_entity_poly.type
_entity_poly.pdbx_seq_one_letter_code
_entity_poly.pdbx_strand_id
1 'polypeptide(L)'
;MKTILFILPVLLWLVFFVYLDLGQQRTSLNLYRGDTVEWGSGENQLVASINKVSEANAELRKYVITVKDTHGNQVLKKDIAIDWDMGGGGLVSFMQLDNDDDMELVVAKKGGLERDNYYLDFQGDQIQTKFLNSVGEEFSETISDWFLYNVPNPFSVGLFGLLTLGYYVFFFPIVWIFRKLND
;
A
#
# COMPACT_ATOMS: atom_id res chain seq x y z
N MET A 1 22.59 -24.70 23.34
CA MET A 1 21.25 -25.06 22.81
C MET A 1 20.07 -24.42 23.57
N LYS A 2 20.10 -24.27 24.91
CA LYS A 2 19.01 -23.65 25.70
C LYS A 2 18.68 -22.21 25.28
N THR A 3 19.71 -21.40 25.02
CA THR A 3 19.58 -19.99 24.62
C THR A 3 18.95 -19.80 23.24
N ILE A 4 19.20 -20.72 22.30
CA ILE A 4 18.70 -20.61 20.92
C ILE A 4 17.18 -20.81 20.88
N LEU A 5 16.65 -21.82 21.57
CA LEU A 5 15.19 -22.04 21.63
C LEU A 5 14.48 -20.87 22.31
N PHE A 6 15.06 -20.34 23.39
CA PHE A 6 14.49 -19.18 24.06
C PHE A 6 14.43 -17.94 23.14
N ILE A 7 15.46 -17.70 22.32
CA ILE A 7 15.53 -16.51 21.46
C ILE A 7 14.79 -16.70 20.12
N LEU A 8 14.46 -17.94 19.74
CA LEU A 8 13.90 -18.27 18.43
C LEU A 8 12.65 -17.43 18.05
N PRO A 9 11.63 -17.25 18.91
CA PRO A 9 10.50 -16.41 18.56
C PRO A 9 10.89 -14.96 18.28
N VAL A 10 11.85 -14.40 19.04
CA VAL A 10 12.35 -13.04 18.83
C VAL A 10 13.06 -12.91 17.48
N LEU A 11 13.82 -13.92 17.07
CA LEU A 11 14.43 -13.95 15.74
C LEU A 11 13.37 -14.02 14.64
N LEU A 12 12.31 -14.80 14.83
CA LEU A 12 11.21 -14.87 13.88
C LEU A 12 10.49 -13.52 13.77
N TRP A 13 10.30 -12.79 14.88
CA TRP A 13 9.81 -11.41 14.85
C TRP A 13 10.71 -10.48 14.06
N LEU A 14 12.02 -10.55 14.28
CA LEU A 14 12.98 -9.73 13.56
C LEU A 14 12.94 -10.01 12.06
N VAL A 15 12.93 -11.28 11.66
CA VAL A 15 12.80 -11.69 10.24
C VAL A 15 11.48 -11.20 9.65
N PHE A 16 10.36 -11.34 10.38
CA PHE A 16 9.04 -10.89 9.94
C PHE A 16 9.01 -9.38 9.70
N PHE A 17 9.52 -8.57 10.64
CA PHE A 17 9.54 -7.12 10.46
C PHE A 17 10.49 -6.67 9.37
N VAL A 18 11.66 -7.30 9.24
CA VAL A 18 12.59 -7.01 8.12
C VAL A 18 11.94 -7.35 6.79
N TYR A 19 11.21 -8.47 6.69
CA TYR A 19 10.48 -8.83 5.49
C TYR A 19 9.40 -7.80 5.13
N LEU A 20 8.63 -7.32 6.11
CA LEU A 20 7.64 -6.28 5.88
C LEU A 20 8.27 -4.95 5.44
N ASP A 21 9.35 -4.52 6.11
CA ASP A 21 10.07 -3.28 5.79
C ASP A 21 10.66 -3.32 4.37
N LEU A 22 11.32 -4.41 4.00
CA LEU A 22 11.86 -4.59 2.65
C LEU A 22 10.75 -4.60 1.59
N GLY A 23 9.59 -5.20 1.90
CA GLY A 23 8.42 -5.17 1.02
C GLY A 23 7.85 -3.76 0.84
N GLN A 24 7.78 -2.97 1.92
CA GLN A 24 7.38 -1.56 1.87
C GLN A 24 8.35 -0.75 1.00
N GLN A 25 9.67 -0.93 1.21
CA GLN A 25 10.68 -0.26 0.40
C GLN A 25 10.55 -0.62 -1.08
N ARG A 26 10.42 -1.91 -1.42
CA ARG A 26 10.27 -2.37 -2.81
C ARG A 26 9.03 -1.75 -3.48
N THR A 27 7.88 -1.79 -2.81
CA THR A 27 6.64 -1.23 -3.37
C THR A 27 6.68 0.29 -3.49
N SER A 28 7.42 0.98 -2.62
CA SER A 28 7.62 2.44 -2.72
C SER A 28 8.52 2.87 -3.88
N LEU A 29 9.35 1.98 -4.44
CA LEU A 29 10.18 2.28 -5.60
C LEU A 29 9.38 2.29 -6.91
N ASN A 30 8.27 1.54 -6.95
CA ASN A 30 7.37 1.50 -8.10
C ASN A 30 6.37 2.67 -8.12
N LEU A 31 6.34 3.48 -7.06
CA LEU A 31 5.46 4.63 -6.94
C LEU A 31 6.21 5.92 -7.22
N TYR A 32 5.56 6.83 -7.93
CA TYR A 32 6.03 8.19 -8.02
C TYR A 32 5.99 8.85 -6.64
N ARG A 33 7.06 9.54 -6.27
CA ARG A 33 7.17 10.18 -4.95
C ARG A 33 6.61 11.61 -4.91
N GLY A 34 6.27 12.19 -6.05
CA GLY A 34 5.70 13.53 -6.10
C GLY A 34 4.17 13.52 -6.03
N ASP A 35 3.62 14.62 -5.53
CA ASP A 35 2.17 14.84 -5.47
C ASP A 35 1.63 15.48 -6.76
N THR A 36 2.49 15.72 -7.76
CA THR A 36 2.15 16.38 -9.01
C THR A 36 2.85 15.75 -10.20
N VAL A 37 2.12 15.59 -11.31
CA VAL A 37 2.67 15.13 -12.60
C VAL A 37 2.17 16.06 -13.70
N GLU A 38 3.02 16.29 -14.69
CA GLU A 38 2.68 16.97 -15.93
C GLU A 38 2.31 15.91 -16.97
N TRP A 39 1.15 16.08 -17.62
CA TRP A 39 0.65 15.23 -18.69
C TRP A 39 0.67 15.99 -20.01
N GLY A 40 1.12 15.34 -21.08
CA GLY A 40 1.24 15.97 -22.38
C GLY A 40 2.28 17.10 -22.44
N SER A 41 2.22 17.90 -23.50
CA SER A 41 3.18 18.99 -23.72
C SER A 41 2.58 20.19 -24.46
N GLY A 42 3.23 21.35 -24.34
CA GLY A 42 2.83 22.57 -25.05
C GLY A 42 1.50 23.14 -24.54
N GLU A 43 0.63 23.58 -25.45
CA GLU A 43 -0.65 24.22 -25.11
C GLU A 43 -1.65 23.28 -24.44
N ASN A 44 -1.53 21.97 -24.70
CA ASN A 44 -2.42 20.93 -24.16
C ASN A 44 -1.89 20.29 -22.88
N GLN A 45 -0.80 20.82 -22.32
CA GLN A 45 -0.24 20.29 -21.08
C GLN A 45 -1.25 20.44 -19.93
N LEU A 46 -1.41 19.35 -19.17
CA LEU A 46 -2.20 19.32 -17.96
C LEU A 46 -1.30 19.06 -16.75
N VAL A 47 -1.62 19.66 -15.61
CA VAL A 47 -0.95 19.40 -14.34
C VAL A 47 -1.92 18.67 -13.42
N ALA A 48 -1.66 17.38 -13.21
CA ALA A 48 -2.37 16.58 -12.23
C ALA A 48 -1.73 16.73 -10.86
N SER A 49 -2.55 16.80 -9.82
CA SER A 49 -2.10 17.00 -8.44
C SER A 49 -2.95 16.24 -7.44
N ILE A 50 -2.31 15.68 -6.42
CA ILE A 50 -2.92 14.96 -5.31
C ILE A 50 -2.72 15.80 -4.05
N ASN A 51 -3.81 16.38 -3.54
CA ASN A 51 -3.78 17.15 -2.31
C ASN A 51 -4.36 16.32 -1.17
N LYS A 52 -3.53 15.94 -0.20
CA LYS A 52 -4.01 15.29 1.03
C LYS A 52 -4.63 16.33 1.95
N VAL A 53 -5.92 16.15 2.29
CA VAL A 53 -6.70 17.14 3.06
C VAL A 53 -6.82 16.78 4.54
N SER A 54 -6.77 15.49 4.88
CA SER A 54 -6.84 15.02 6.26
C SER A 54 -5.45 14.63 6.80
N GLU A 55 -5.32 14.64 8.11
CA GLU A 55 -4.12 14.17 8.80
C GLU A 55 -3.79 12.70 8.48
N ALA A 56 -2.52 12.33 8.63
CA ALA A 56 -2.08 10.96 8.38
C ALA A 56 -2.69 9.92 9.34
N ASN A 57 -3.10 10.33 10.54
CA ASN A 57 -3.62 9.42 11.55
C ASN A 57 -5.16 9.38 11.61
N ALA A 58 -5.85 10.06 10.68
CA ALA A 58 -7.29 9.96 10.57
C ALA A 58 -7.70 8.57 10.05
N GLU A 59 -8.70 7.96 10.68
CA GLU A 59 -9.36 6.74 10.19
C GLU A 59 -9.90 6.97 8.77
N LEU A 60 -10.54 8.11 8.53
CA LEU A 60 -10.97 8.50 7.20
C LEU A 60 -9.97 9.47 6.57
N ARG A 61 -9.16 8.98 5.63
CA ARG A 61 -8.22 9.80 4.87
C ARG A 61 -8.87 10.41 3.63
N LYS A 62 -8.77 11.73 3.49
CA LYS A 62 -9.34 12.50 2.37
C LYS A 62 -8.25 13.04 1.46
N TYR A 63 -8.45 12.86 0.16
CA TYR A 63 -7.60 13.35 -0.91
C TYR A 63 -8.44 14.15 -1.89
N VAL A 64 -7.86 15.20 -2.45
CA VAL A 64 -8.46 16.00 -3.51
C VAL A 64 -7.53 15.94 -4.70
N ILE A 65 -8.00 15.27 -5.74
CA ILE A 65 -7.31 15.19 -7.02
C ILE A 65 -7.75 16.40 -7.83
N THR A 66 -6.80 17.17 -8.33
CA THR A 66 -7.05 18.31 -9.21
C THR A 66 -6.21 18.22 -10.47
N VAL A 67 -6.83 18.42 -11.62
CA VAL A 67 -6.15 18.56 -12.91
C VAL A 67 -6.43 19.94 -13.46
N LYS A 68 -5.37 20.66 -13.84
CA LYS A 68 -5.45 22.01 -14.39
C LYS A 68 -4.78 22.10 -15.74
N ASP A 69 -5.25 22.99 -16.60
CA ASP A 69 -4.55 23.35 -17.83
C ASP A 69 -3.38 24.31 -17.57
N THR A 70 -2.61 24.60 -18.62
CA THR A 70 -1.49 25.57 -18.60
C THR A 70 -1.89 26.99 -18.18
N HIS A 71 -3.17 27.35 -18.29
CA HIS A 71 -3.71 28.64 -17.88
C HIS A 71 -4.21 28.64 -16.42
N GLY A 72 -4.13 27.49 -15.74
CA GLY A 72 -4.56 27.30 -14.37
C GLY A 72 -6.07 27.03 -14.21
N ASN A 73 -6.81 26.84 -15.30
CA ASN A 73 -8.23 26.48 -15.24
C ASN A 73 -8.35 25.02 -14.80
N GLN A 74 -9.31 24.75 -13.91
CA GLN A 74 -9.56 23.40 -13.42
C GLN A 74 -10.32 22.58 -14.47
N VAL A 75 -9.67 21.55 -15.00
CA VAL A 75 -10.25 20.59 -15.96
C VAL A 75 -10.98 19.47 -15.22
N LEU A 76 -10.40 19.00 -14.11
CA LEU A 76 -10.97 17.93 -13.30
C LEU A 76 -10.76 18.21 -11.81
N LYS A 77 -11.76 17.84 -11.00
CA LYS A 77 -11.62 17.71 -9.55
C LYS A 77 -12.33 16.47 -9.06
N LYS A 78 -11.67 15.65 -8.26
CA LYS A 78 -12.26 14.48 -7.59
C LYS A 78 -11.91 14.48 -6.11
N ASP A 79 -12.92 14.31 -5.28
CA ASP A 79 -12.77 14.14 -3.84
C ASP A 79 -12.79 12.63 -3.52
N ILE A 80 -11.73 12.14 -2.88
CA ILE A 80 -11.55 10.73 -2.54
C ILE A 80 -11.49 10.60 -1.03
N ALA A 81 -12.28 9.68 -0.50
CA ALA A 81 -12.20 9.25 0.89
C ALA A 81 -11.82 7.77 0.94
N ILE A 82 -10.86 7.45 1.81
CA ILE A 82 -10.34 6.11 2.04
C ILE A 82 -10.44 5.83 3.53
N ASP A 83 -11.14 4.75 3.87
CA ASP A 83 -11.21 4.25 5.23
C ASP A 83 -9.94 3.44 5.55
N TRP A 84 -9.29 3.77 6.66
CA TRP A 84 -8.08 3.15 7.20
C TRP A 84 -8.37 2.48 8.56
N ASP A 85 -9.62 2.13 8.82
CA ASP A 85 -10.03 1.27 9.94
C ASP A 85 -9.43 -0.15 9.87
N MET A 86 -9.90 -1.04 10.76
CA MET A 86 -9.38 -2.41 10.87
C MET A 86 -9.67 -3.25 9.63
N GLY A 87 -8.76 -3.19 8.65
CA GLY A 87 -8.84 -3.94 7.40
C GLY A 87 -9.00 -3.03 6.18
N GLY A 88 -9.37 -1.76 6.37
CA GLY A 88 -9.37 -0.71 5.36
C GLY A 88 -7.95 -0.27 4.97
N GLY A 89 -7.88 0.51 3.90
CA GLY A 89 -6.66 1.11 3.40
C GLY A 89 -6.78 1.44 1.91
N GLY A 90 -5.83 2.19 1.38
CA GLY A 90 -5.87 2.56 -0.04
C GLY A 90 -4.67 3.33 -0.53
N LEU A 91 -4.44 3.22 -1.83
CA LEU A 91 -3.37 3.87 -2.57
C LEU A 91 -3.97 5.01 -3.40
N VAL A 92 -3.42 6.21 -3.25
CA VAL A 92 -3.64 7.34 -4.16
C VAL A 92 -2.26 7.85 -4.53
N SER A 93 -1.82 7.60 -5.76
CA SER A 93 -0.47 7.91 -6.21
C SER A 93 -0.40 7.96 -7.73
N PHE A 94 0.67 8.53 -8.26
CA PHE A 94 1.03 8.33 -9.66
C PHE A 94 1.89 7.07 -9.83
N MET A 95 1.67 6.33 -10.92
CA MET A 95 2.42 5.14 -11.31
C MET A 95 2.35 4.99 -12.83
N GLN A 96 3.41 4.51 -13.46
CA GLN A 96 3.40 4.12 -14.87
C GLN A 96 2.69 2.77 -15.03
N LEU A 97 1.58 2.72 -15.77
CA LEU A 97 0.75 1.52 -15.96
C LEU A 97 0.87 0.93 -17.34
N ASP A 98 1.26 1.75 -18.32
CA ASP A 98 1.54 1.29 -19.67
C ASP A 98 2.92 1.75 -20.18
N ASN A 99 3.17 1.55 -21.47
CA ASN A 99 4.48 1.81 -22.08
C ASN A 99 4.60 3.23 -22.66
N ASP A 100 3.67 4.13 -22.37
CA ASP A 100 3.82 5.54 -22.71
C ASP A 100 4.77 6.28 -21.75
N ASP A 101 4.89 7.60 -21.92
CA ASP A 101 5.75 8.45 -21.09
C ASP A 101 4.95 9.12 -19.93
N ASP A 102 3.63 8.97 -19.90
CA ASP A 102 2.71 9.71 -19.03
C ASP A 102 2.29 8.84 -17.83
N MET A 103 2.64 9.28 -16.61
CA MET A 103 2.29 8.52 -15.40
C MET A 103 0.80 8.61 -15.08
N GLU A 104 0.13 7.50 -14.82
CA GLU A 104 -1.28 7.48 -14.50
C GLU A 104 -1.55 7.72 -13.02
N LEU A 105 -2.67 8.40 -12.73
CA LEU A 105 -3.11 8.62 -11.36
C LEU A 105 -3.97 7.44 -10.91
N VAL A 106 -3.44 6.62 -10.00
CA VAL A 106 -4.08 5.42 -9.46
C VAL A 106 -4.84 5.76 -8.18
N VAL A 107 -6.08 5.26 -8.10
CA VAL A 107 -6.89 5.21 -6.88
C VAL A 107 -7.30 3.77 -6.63
N ALA A 108 -6.76 3.15 -5.58
CA ALA A 108 -7.13 1.81 -5.15
C ALA A 108 -7.55 1.80 -3.68
N LYS A 109 -8.62 1.11 -3.34
CA LYS A 109 -9.17 0.96 -2.00
C LYS A 109 -9.31 -0.52 -1.68
N LYS A 110 -8.79 -0.93 -0.51
CA LYS A 110 -8.92 -2.29 -0.01
C LYS A 110 -10.36 -2.53 0.45
N GLY A 111 -10.96 -3.63 -0.02
CA GLY A 111 -12.34 -3.98 0.33
C GLY A 111 -13.43 -3.08 -0.27
N GLY A 112 -13.06 -2.12 -1.14
CA GLY A 112 -14.01 -1.30 -1.89
C GLY A 112 -14.67 -2.06 -3.04
N LEU A 113 -15.68 -1.47 -3.65
CA LEU A 113 -16.28 -2.01 -4.89
C LEU A 113 -15.29 -1.84 -6.04
N GLU A 114 -15.34 -2.69 -7.06
CA GLU A 114 -14.45 -2.57 -8.24
C GLU A 114 -14.48 -1.18 -8.88
N ARG A 115 -15.65 -0.53 -8.87
CA ARG A 115 -15.82 0.84 -9.40
C ARG A 115 -15.08 1.92 -8.60
N ASP A 116 -14.70 1.64 -7.35
CA ASP A 116 -13.94 2.55 -6.50
C ASP A 116 -12.43 2.46 -6.77
N ASN A 117 -12.03 1.47 -7.58
CA ASN A 117 -10.66 1.17 -7.97
C ASN A 117 -10.46 1.51 -9.44
N TYR A 118 -9.83 2.66 -9.70
CA TYR A 118 -9.65 3.18 -11.04
C TYR A 118 -8.31 3.91 -11.18
N TYR A 119 -7.93 4.18 -12.41
CA TYR A 119 -6.84 5.10 -12.72
C TYR A 119 -7.32 6.16 -13.72
N LEU A 120 -6.66 7.31 -13.68
CA LEU A 120 -6.81 8.38 -14.67
C LEU A 120 -5.62 8.34 -15.60
N ASP A 121 -5.94 8.29 -16.89
CA ASP A 121 -4.98 8.17 -17.97
C ASP A 121 -5.20 9.35 -18.94
N PHE A 122 -4.12 9.99 -19.34
CA PHE A 122 -4.14 11.10 -20.27
C PHE A 122 -3.78 10.60 -21.67
N GLN A 123 -4.77 10.54 -22.56
CA GLN A 123 -4.56 10.11 -23.94
C GLN A 123 -4.91 11.22 -24.92
N GLY A 124 -3.89 11.74 -25.61
CA GLY A 124 -4.03 12.84 -26.56
C GLY A 124 -4.35 14.15 -25.83
N ASP A 125 -5.66 14.45 -25.69
CA ASP A 125 -6.18 15.68 -25.07
C ASP A 125 -7.30 15.39 -24.06
N GLN A 126 -7.51 14.12 -23.68
CA GLN A 126 -8.61 13.72 -22.83
C GLN A 126 -8.13 12.88 -21.65
N ILE A 127 -8.72 13.16 -20.49
CA ILE A 127 -8.55 12.35 -19.28
C ILE A 127 -9.60 11.24 -19.32
N GLN A 128 -9.15 10.00 -19.40
CA GLN A 128 -10.01 8.83 -19.31
C GLN A 128 -9.97 8.25 -17.90
N THR A 129 -11.13 7.82 -17.39
CA THR A 129 -11.18 7.00 -16.17
C THR A 129 -11.31 5.54 -16.57
N LYS A 130 -10.33 4.72 -16.21
CA LYS A 130 -10.29 3.28 -16.50
C LYS A 130 -10.27 2.50 -15.18
N PHE A 131 -10.88 1.31 -15.14
CA PHE A 131 -10.97 0.52 -13.92
C PHE A 131 -9.75 -0.37 -13.73
N LEU A 132 -9.35 -0.62 -12.48
CA LEU A 132 -8.17 -1.46 -12.20
C LEU A 132 -8.37 -2.93 -12.57
N ASN A 133 -9.60 -3.39 -12.82
CA ASN A 133 -9.85 -4.75 -13.30
C ASN A 133 -9.49 -4.95 -14.79
N SER A 134 -9.24 -3.88 -15.53
CA SER A 134 -8.87 -3.94 -16.96
C SER A 134 -7.37 -3.86 -17.21
N VAL A 135 -6.55 -3.85 -16.15
CA VAL A 135 -5.09 -3.70 -16.26
C VAL A 135 -4.38 -5.04 -16.37
N GLY A 136 -3.13 -5.01 -16.81
CA GLY A 136 -2.29 -6.20 -16.89
C GLY A 136 -2.02 -6.84 -15.52
N GLU A 137 -1.67 -8.12 -15.54
CA GLU A 137 -1.37 -8.92 -14.35
C GLU A 137 -0.26 -8.30 -13.49
N GLU A 138 0.82 -7.81 -14.12
CA GLU A 138 1.96 -7.17 -13.46
C GLU A 138 1.56 -5.97 -12.57
N PHE A 139 0.61 -5.16 -13.03
CA PHE A 139 0.17 -4.01 -12.25
C PHE A 139 -0.80 -4.41 -11.13
N SER A 140 -1.67 -5.39 -11.40
CA SER A 140 -2.51 -5.98 -10.36
C SER A 140 -1.67 -6.56 -9.22
N GLU A 141 -0.55 -7.24 -9.55
CA GLU A 141 0.43 -7.71 -8.58
C GLU A 141 1.08 -6.56 -7.82
N THR A 142 1.46 -5.48 -8.50
CA THR A 142 2.07 -4.30 -7.84
C THR A 142 1.13 -3.66 -6.82
N ILE A 143 -0.15 -3.48 -7.16
CA ILE A 143 -1.16 -2.97 -6.22
C ILE A 143 -1.38 -3.94 -5.06
N SER A 144 -1.48 -5.23 -5.36
CA SER A 144 -1.66 -6.29 -4.36
C SER A 144 -0.49 -6.33 -3.36
N ASP A 145 0.75 -6.29 -3.86
CA ASP A 145 1.96 -6.20 -3.06
C ASP A 145 1.95 -4.92 -2.21
N TRP A 146 1.58 -3.78 -2.79
CA TRP A 146 1.47 -2.55 -2.03
C TRP A 146 0.51 -2.70 -0.85
N PHE A 147 -0.67 -3.29 -1.06
CA PHE A 147 -1.63 -3.56 0.01
C PHE A 147 -1.10 -4.55 1.06
N LEU A 148 -0.36 -5.57 0.65
CA LEU A 148 0.21 -6.57 1.55
C LEU A 148 1.20 -5.93 2.55
N TYR A 149 2.04 -5.01 2.07
CA TYR A 149 3.11 -4.43 2.88
C TYR A 149 2.75 -3.10 3.55
N ASN A 150 1.88 -2.27 2.95
CA ASN A 150 1.61 -0.91 3.43
C ASN A 150 0.29 -0.76 4.19
N VAL A 151 -0.63 -1.71 4.05
CA VAL A 151 -1.89 -1.69 4.81
C VAL A 151 -1.77 -2.68 5.97
N PRO A 152 -1.73 -2.17 7.22
CA PRO A 152 -1.60 -3.03 8.39
C PRO A 152 -2.66 -4.12 8.37
N ASN A 153 -2.24 -5.39 8.43
CA ASN A 153 -3.15 -6.47 8.77
C ASN A 153 -3.04 -6.74 10.28
N PRO A 154 -3.91 -6.13 11.11
CA PRO A 154 -3.83 -6.30 12.56
C PRO A 154 -3.97 -7.78 12.97
N PHE A 155 -4.63 -8.61 12.14
CA PHE A 155 -4.74 -10.04 12.38
C PHE A 155 -3.39 -10.74 12.26
N SER A 156 -2.55 -10.39 11.28
CA SER A 156 -1.24 -11.04 11.11
C SER A 156 -0.33 -10.78 12.31
N VAL A 157 -0.22 -9.53 12.76
CA VAL A 157 0.59 -9.16 13.92
C VAL A 157 0.02 -9.78 15.21
N GLY A 158 -1.30 -9.71 15.39
CA GLY A 158 -1.98 -10.30 16.55
C GLY A 158 -1.80 -11.82 16.62
N LEU A 159 -1.97 -12.52 15.50
CA LEU A 159 -1.76 -13.97 15.41
C LEU A 159 -0.32 -14.34 15.72
N PHE A 160 0.66 -13.61 15.18
CA PHE A 160 2.08 -13.84 15.46
C PHE A 160 2.42 -13.63 16.95
N GLY A 161 1.81 -12.63 17.57
CA GLY A 161 1.89 -12.38 19.01
C GLY A 161 1.32 -13.52 19.85
N LEU A 162 0.12 -14.01 19.50
CA LEU A 162 -0.49 -15.15 20.19
C LEU A 162 0.33 -16.42 20.04
N LEU A 163 0.88 -16.71 18.85
CA LEU A 163 1.75 -17.85 18.62
C LEU A 163 3.05 -17.75 19.44
N THR A 164 3.63 -16.56 19.50
CA THR A 164 4.83 -16.29 20.31
C THR A 164 4.57 -16.49 21.79
N LEU A 165 3.44 -15.97 22.30
CA LEU A 165 3.05 -16.15 23.69
C LEU A 165 2.77 -17.64 23.99
N GLY A 166 2.05 -18.32 23.09
CA GLY A 166 1.80 -19.76 23.18
C GLY A 166 3.09 -20.59 23.21
N TYR A 167 4.09 -20.19 22.43
CA TYR A 167 5.42 -20.80 22.46
C TYR A 167 6.06 -20.72 23.85
N TYR A 168 6.08 -19.53 24.46
CA TYR A 168 6.71 -19.34 25.77
C TYR A 168 5.92 -19.93 26.94
N VAL A 169 4.58 -19.93 26.85
CA VAL A 169 3.72 -20.44 27.93
C VAL A 169 3.62 -21.95 27.91
N PHE A 170 3.46 -22.56 26.73
CA PHE A 170 3.20 -24.00 26.64
C PHE A 170 4.42 -24.79 26.19
N PHE A 171 5.03 -24.43 25.07
CA PHE A 171 6.06 -25.26 24.44
C PHE A 171 7.40 -25.21 25.18
N PHE A 172 7.89 -24.01 25.49
CA PHE A 172 9.20 -23.82 26.10
C PHE A 172 9.35 -24.51 27.46
N PRO A 173 8.40 -24.40 28.42
CA PRO A 173 8.49 -25.09 29.71
C PRO A 173 8.48 -26.61 29.57
N ILE A 174 7.66 -27.16 28.67
CA ILE A 174 7.59 -28.60 28.41
C ILE A 174 8.95 -29.11 27.92
N VAL A 175 9.53 -28.47 26.90
CA VAL A 175 10.85 -28.85 26.37
C VAL A 175 11.94 -28.73 27.44
N TRP A 176 11.86 -27.71 28.29
CA TRP A 176 12.79 -27.50 29.39
C TRP A 176 12.71 -28.62 30.44
N ILE A 177 11.50 -29.03 30.84
CA ILE A 177 11.27 -30.12 31.80
C ILE A 177 11.78 -31.45 31.23
N PHE A 178 11.38 -31.82 30.02
CA PHE A 178 11.79 -33.10 29.40
C PHE A 178 13.30 -33.23 29.27
N ARG A 179 14.01 -32.14 28.95
CA ARG A 179 15.48 -32.17 28.92
C ARG A 179 16.09 -32.36 30.30
N LYS A 180 15.57 -31.68 31.32
CA LYS A 180 16.07 -31.83 32.69
C LYS A 180 15.88 -33.25 33.24
N LEU A 181 14.89 -34.00 32.74
CA LEU A 181 14.66 -35.40 33.12
C LEU A 181 15.60 -36.38 32.41
N ASN A 182 16.23 -35.98 31.31
CA ASN A 182 17.14 -36.80 30.52
C ASN A 182 18.64 -36.52 30.78
N ASP A 183 18.94 -35.47 31.55
CA ASP A 183 20.29 -35.10 32.04
C ASP A 183 20.49 -35.66 33.47
#